data_AF-A0A7X6VSW6-F1
#
_entry.id   AF-A0A7X6VSW6-F1
#
_cell.length_a   1.000
_cell.length_b   1.000
_cell.length_c   1.000
_cell.angle_alpha   90.00
_cell.angle_beta   90.00
_cell.angle_gamma   90.00
#
_symmetry.space_group_name_H-M   'P 1'
#
loop_
_entity.id
_entity.type
_entity.pdbx_description
1 polymer ?
#
loop_
_entity_poly.entity_id
_entity_poly.type
_entity_poly.pdbx_seq_one_letter_code
_entity_poly.pdbx_strand_id
1 'polypeptide(L)'
;MQGYLIGALFFILAIAVFVYQNTDQVVVYFLTWTSPKISIALVVLISACTGALITFFIDSVRQFKIARKIKELTDQNKKLQKKLQKYEANQSGSLDNKKSSDEAAASKES
;
A
#
# COMPACT_ATOMS: atom_id res chain seq x y z
N MET A 1 -11.51 -11.96 -2.77
CA MET A 1 -12.55 -11.07 -2.20
C MET A 1 -13.64 -11.84 -1.46
N GLN A 2 -14.33 -12.82 -2.07
CA GLN A 2 -15.44 -13.53 -1.43
C GLN A 2 -15.06 -14.37 -0.19
N GLY A 3 -13.87 -14.98 -0.17
CA GLY A 3 -13.42 -15.77 0.99
C GLY A 3 -13.31 -14.98 2.30
N TYR A 4 -13.00 -13.68 2.23
CA TYR A 4 -12.95 -12.82 3.41
C TYR A 4 -14.34 -12.60 4.02
N LEU A 5 -15.39 -12.50 3.20
CA LEU A 5 -16.75 -12.33 3.68
C LEU A 5 -17.26 -13.59 4.38
N ILE A 6 -16.97 -14.77 3.83
CA ILE A 6 -17.26 -16.05 4.49
C ILE A 6 -16.52 -16.16 5.82
N GLY A 7 -15.23 -15.82 5.86
CA GLY A 7 -14.45 -15.84 7.10
C GLY A 7 -14.97 -14.85 8.15
N ALA A 8 -15.34 -13.64 7.72
CA ALA A 8 -15.93 -12.63 8.59
C ALA A 8 -17.28 -13.09 9.17
N LEU A 9 -18.10 -13.79 8.38
CA LEU A 9 -19.37 -14.35 8.85
C LEU A 9 -19.15 -15.38 9.96
N PHE A 10 -18.22 -16.33 9.77
CA PHE A 10 -17.87 -17.31 10.80
C PHE A 10 -17.31 -16.64 12.05
N PHE A 11 -16.50 -15.60 11.89
CA PHE A 11 -15.95 -14.84 13.02
C PHE A 11 -17.04 -14.12 13.82
N ILE A 12 -18.01 -13.49 13.14
CA ILE A 12 -19.16 -12.85 13.79
C ILE A 12 -20.01 -13.89 14.54
N LEU A 13 -20.26 -15.05 13.93
CA LEU A 13 -20.95 -16.16 14.59
C LEU A 13 -20.22 -16.62 15.86
N ALA A 14 -18.90 -16.76 15.80
CA ALA A 14 -18.08 -17.11 16.97
C ALA A 14 -18.18 -16.05 18.08
N ILE A 15 -18.14 -14.75 17.73
CA ILE A 15 -18.35 -13.67 18.70
C ILE A 15 -19.76 -13.73 19.30
N ALA A 16 -20.79 -13.97 18.49
CA ALA A 16 -22.16 -14.05 18.99
C ALA A 16 -22.34 -15.19 20.00
N VAL A 17 -21.76 -16.37 19.72
CA VAL A 17 -21.74 -17.49 20.66
C VAL A 17 -20.97 -17.12 21.94
N PHE A 18 -19.83 -16.45 21.81
CA PHE A 18 -19.05 -15.98 22.95
C PHE A 18 -19.84 -15.01 23.84
N VAL A 19 -20.50 -14.02 23.26
CA VAL A 19 -21.35 -13.06 23.98
C VAL A 19 -22.50 -13.77 24.69
N TYR A 20 -23.15 -14.72 24.01
CA TYR A 20 -24.27 -15.47 24.56
C TYR A 20 -23.88 -16.35 25.75
N GLN A 21 -22.72 -17.01 25.68
CA GLN A 21 -22.22 -17.87 26.76
C GLN A 21 -21.64 -17.08 27.94
N ASN A 22 -21.18 -15.85 27.72
CA ASN A 22 -20.48 -15.05 28.72
C ASN A 22 -21.27 -13.79 29.07
N THR A 23 -22.49 -13.98 29.60
CA THR A 23 -23.35 -12.89 30.08
C THR A 23 -22.90 -12.29 31.40
N ASP A 24 -21.92 -12.92 32.05
CA ASP A 24 -21.39 -12.47 33.34
C ASP A 24 -20.81 -11.07 33.25
N GLN A 25 -21.05 -10.32 34.33
CA GLN A 25 -20.56 -8.97 34.48
C GLN A 25 -19.30 -8.97 35.33
N VAL A 26 -18.29 -8.24 34.86
CA VAL A 26 -17.01 -8.08 35.52
C VAL A 26 -16.76 -6.61 35.86
N VAL A 27 -15.98 -6.40 36.91
CA VAL A 27 -15.44 -5.10 37.29
C VAL A 27 -13.98 -5.07 36.88
N VAL A 28 -13.59 -4.10 36.07
CA VAL A 28 -12.21 -3.94 35.62
C VAL A 28 -11.51 -2.94 36.54
N TYR A 29 -10.43 -3.38 37.16
CA TYR A 29 -9.54 -2.54 37.95
C TYR A 29 -8.34 -2.13 37.11
N PHE A 30 -8.08 -0.82 37.01
CA PHE A 30 -6.97 -0.27 36.24
C PHE A 30 -6.27 0.85 37.01
N LEU A 31 -5.13 0.53 37.63
CA LEU A 31 -4.39 1.43 38.52
C LEU A 31 -5.34 2.02 39.59
N THR A 32 -5.72 3.30 39.46
CA THR A 32 -6.62 4.01 40.39
C THR A 32 -8.07 4.04 39.91
N TRP A 33 -8.35 3.59 38.69
CA TRP A 33 -9.68 3.58 38.11
C TRP A 33 -10.35 2.21 38.25
N THR A 34 -11.66 2.22 38.49
CA THR A 34 -12.49 1.01 38.54
C THR A 34 -13.70 1.22 37.65
N SER A 35 -13.98 0.26 36.76
CA SER A 35 -15.14 0.34 35.89
C SER A 35 -16.43 0.00 36.63
N PRO A 36 -17.60 0.46 36.15
CA PRO A 36 -18.88 -0.16 36.48
C PRO A 36 -18.90 -1.66 36.12
N LYS A 37 -19.89 -2.40 36.63
CA LYS A 37 -20.15 -3.78 36.20
C LYS A 37 -20.54 -3.78 34.72
N ILE A 38 -19.68 -4.36 33.90
CA ILE A 38 -19.85 -4.45 32.45
C ILE A 38 -19.69 -5.89 32.00
N SER A 39 -20.35 -6.28 30.90
CA SER A 39 -20.20 -7.64 30.37
C SER A 39 -18.75 -7.89 29.95
N ILE A 40 -18.20 -9.05 30.31
CA ILE A 40 -16.87 -9.48 29.87
C ILE A 40 -16.74 -9.47 28.34
N ALA A 41 -17.84 -9.78 27.63
CA ALA A 41 -17.84 -9.76 26.18
C ALA A 41 -17.58 -8.36 25.61
N LEU A 42 -18.11 -7.32 26.27
CA LEU A 42 -17.86 -5.93 25.88
C LEU A 42 -16.40 -5.53 26.13
N VAL A 43 -15.81 -5.97 27.25
CA VAL A 43 -14.39 -5.73 27.56
C VAL A 43 -13.48 -6.33 26.49
N VAL A 44 -13.73 -7.60 26.13
CA VAL A 44 -12.97 -8.32 25.10
C VAL A 44 -13.14 -7.66 23.73
N LEU A 45 -14.36 -7.26 23.38
CA LEU A 45 -14.64 -6.59 22.10
C LEU A 45 -13.87 -5.26 21.99
N ILE A 46 -13.91 -4.42 23.03
CA ILE A 46 -13.16 -3.15 23.04
C ILE A 46 -11.66 -3.41 22.96
N SER A 47 -11.14 -4.40 23.68
CA SER A 47 -9.72 -4.76 23.64
C SER A 47 -9.29 -5.18 22.22
N ALA A 48 -10.07 -6.06 21.58
CA ALA A 48 -9.80 -6.51 20.22
C ALA A 48 -9.88 -5.35 19.20
N CYS A 49 -10.91 -4.50 19.30
CA CYS A 49 -11.06 -3.32 18.45
C CYS A 49 -9.88 -2.35 18.62
N THR A 50 -9.45 -2.09 19.85
CA THR A 50 -8.29 -1.24 20.13
C THR A 50 -7.00 -1.83 19.57
N GLY A 51 -6.79 -3.15 19.71
CA GLY A 51 -5.62 -3.83 19.12
C GLY A 51 -5.61 -3.75 17.58
N ALA A 52 -6.76 -3.96 16.94
CA ALA A 52 -6.91 -3.80 15.49
C ALA A 52 -6.67 -2.36 15.04
N LEU A 53 -7.17 -1.38 15.80
CA LEU A 53 -6.98 0.04 15.52
C LEU A 53 -5.50 0.45 15.63
N ILE A 54 -4.78 -0.02 16.64
CA ILE A 54 -3.33 0.20 16.79
C ILE A 54 -2.59 -0.40 15.58
N THR A 55 -2.91 -1.63 15.21
CA THR A 55 -2.30 -2.30 14.05
C THR A 55 -2.55 -1.51 12.76
N PHE A 56 -3.77 -1.03 12.56
CA PHE A 56 -4.14 -0.18 11.43
C PHE A 56 -3.30 1.11 11.37
N PHE A 57 -3.10 1.80 12.51
CA PHE A 57 -2.27 3.00 12.53
C PHE A 57 -0.80 2.71 12.19
N ILE A 58 -0.24 1.63 12.72
CA ILE A 58 1.13 1.21 12.41
C ILE A 58 1.27 0.90 10.90
N ASP A 59 0.34 0.14 10.35
CA ASP A 59 0.32 -0.20 8.93
C ASP A 59 0.14 1.03 8.04
N SER A 60 -0.71 1.99 8.44
CA SER A 60 -0.91 3.23 7.69
C SER A 60 0.39 4.02 7.52
N VAL A 61 1.21 4.13 8.58
CA VAL A 61 2.53 4.78 8.50
C VAL A 61 3.46 4.03 7.53
N ARG A 62 3.45 2.69 7.58
CA ARG A 62 4.23 1.86 6.65
C ARG A 62 3.78 2.04 5.20
N GLN A 63 2.47 2.05 4.96
CA GLN A 63 1.89 2.24 3.63
C GLN A 63 2.24 3.61 3.06
N PHE A 64 2.26 4.66 3.88
CA PHE A 64 2.66 5.99 3.44
C PHE A 64 4.12 6.02 2.94
N LYS A 65 5.04 5.35 3.64
CA LYS A 65 6.45 5.22 3.22
C LYS A 65 6.56 4.46 1.90
N ILE A 66 5.79 3.37 1.75
CA ILE A 66 5.75 2.57 0.52
C ILE A 66 5.22 3.42 -0.65
N ALA A 67 4.12 4.15 -0.46
CA ALA A 67 3.54 5.01 -1.48
C ALA A 67 4.52 6.10 -1.94
N ARG A 68 5.27 6.71 -1.00
CA ARG A 68 6.34 7.67 -1.33
C ARG A 68 7.43 7.02 -2.19
N LYS A 69 7.92 5.84 -1.82
CA LYS A 69 8.92 5.11 -2.60
C LYS A 69 8.42 4.75 -3.99
N ILE A 70 7.18 4.29 -4.12
CA ILE A 70 6.57 3.97 -5.42
C ILE A 70 6.56 5.22 -6.30
N LYS A 71 6.17 6.37 -5.76
CA LYS A 71 6.18 7.63 -6.52
C LYS A 71 7.58 8.01 -6.99
N GLU A 72 8.56 7.95 -6.09
CA GLU A 72 9.95 8.27 -6.42
C GLU A 72 10.53 7.34 -7.49
N LEU A 73 10.35 6.02 -7.33
CA LEU A 73 10.79 5.05 -8.33
C LEU A 73 10.08 5.25 -9.67
N THR A 74 8.79 5.58 -9.67
CA THR A 74 8.03 5.86 -10.89
C THR A 74 8.57 7.09 -11.61
N ASP A 75 8.89 8.16 -10.87
CA ASP A 75 9.45 9.39 -11.43
C ASP A 75 10.86 9.16 -11.99
N GLN A 76 11.70 8.39 -11.31
CA GLN A 76 13.02 7.99 -11.80
C GLN A 76 12.91 7.17 -13.09
N ASN A 77 11.98 6.21 -13.14
CA ASN A 77 11.75 5.37 -14.30
C ASN A 77 11.30 6.20 -15.52
N LYS A 78 10.36 7.13 -15.33
CA LYS A 78 9.95 8.10 -16.37
C LYS A 78 11.12 8.95 -16.87
N LYS A 79 11.99 9.42 -15.97
CA LYS A 79 13.18 10.20 -16.37
C LYS A 79 14.16 9.37 -17.19
N LEU A 80 14.39 8.11 -16.80
CA LEU A 80 15.26 7.18 -17.53
C LEU A 80 14.70 6.87 -18.92
N GLN A 81 13.40 6.58 -19.04
CA GLN A 81 12.74 6.37 -20.34
C GLN A 81 12.87 7.59 -21.26
N LYS A 82 12.65 8.80 -20.73
CA LYS A 82 12.85 10.04 -21.51
C LYS A 82 14.30 10.23 -21.97
N LYS A 83 15.28 9.84 -21.16
CA LYS A 83 16.70 9.90 -21.55
C LYS A 83 16.99 8.90 -22.66
N LEU A 84 16.52 7.65 -22.53
CA LEU A 84 16.67 6.62 -23.57
C LEU A 84 16.09 7.10 -24.90
N GLN A 85 14.86 7.61 -24.90
CA GLN A 85 14.22 8.13 -26.12
C GLN A 85 15.00 9.30 -26.75
N LYS A 86 15.58 10.19 -25.94
CA LYS A 86 16.44 11.27 -26.45
C LYS A 86 17.76 10.76 -27.04
N TYR A 87 18.37 9.75 -26.41
CA TYR A 87 19.59 9.14 -26.95
C TYR A 87 19.31 8.41 -28.27
N GLU A 88 18.22 7.65 -28.36
CA GLU A 88 17.79 7.00 -29.60
C GLU A 88 17.51 8.02 -30.72
N ALA A 89 16.80 9.12 -30.41
CA ALA A 89 16.50 10.18 -31.37
C ALA A 89 17.76 10.95 -31.86
N ASN A 90 18.72 11.21 -30.97
CA ASN A 90 19.99 11.84 -31.35
C ASN A 90 20.88 10.90 -32.19
N GLN A 91 20.79 9.58 -31.95
CA GLN A 91 21.56 8.58 -32.69
C GLN A 91 20.98 8.36 -34.09
N SER A 92 19.66 8.32 -34.24
CA SER A 92 19.01 8.28 -35.57
C SER A 92 19.22 9.56 -36.37
N GLY A 93 19.14 10.73 -35.74
CA GLY A 93 19.46 12.02 -36.39
C GLY A 93 20.92 12.14 -36.85
N SER A 94 21.88 11.56 -36.12
CA SER A 94 23.29 11.54 -36.52
C SER A 94 23.57 10.58 -37.68
N LEU A 95 22.81 9.48 -37.80
CA LEU A 95 22.93 8.53 -38.91
C LEU A 95 22.35 9.09 -40.20
N ASP A 96 21.20 9.78 -40.13
CA ASP A 96 20.61 10.45 -41.28
C ASP A 96 21.47 11.63 -41.77
N ASN A 97 22.05 12.41 -40.86
CA ASN A 97 22.91 13.55 -41.22
C ASN A 97 24.28 13.11 -41.80
N LYS A 98 24.77 11.93 -41.40
CA LYS A 98 25.98 11.34 -41.98
C LYS A 98 25.72 10.80 -43.40
N LYS A 99 24.58 10.13 -43.60
CA LYS A 99 24.20 9.58 -44.91
C LYS A 99 23.97 10.67 -45.97
N SER A 100 23.32 11.76 -45.59
CA SER A 100 23.10 12.91 -46.49
C SER A 100 24.39 13.70 -46.78
N SER A 101 25.34 13.73 -45.84
CA SER A 101 26.66 14.31 -46.08
C SER A 101 27.52 13.46 -47.03
N ASP A 102 27.46 12.13 -46.90
CA ASP A 102 28.19 11.20 -47.77
C ASP A 102 27.61 11.18 -49.21
N GLU A 103 26.28 11.29 -49.39
CA GLU A 103 25.62 11.43 -50.70
C GLU A 103 25.89 12.80 -51.38
N ALA A 104 25.98 13.88 -50.60
CA ALA A 104 26.34 15.21 -51.11
C ALA A 104 27.83 15.32 -51.51
N ALA A 105 28.71 14.52 -50.91
CA ALA A 105 30.10 14.42 -51.32
C ALA A 105 30.27 13.63 -52.63
N ALA A 106 29.57 12.50 -52.77
CA ALA A 106 29.63 11.66 -53.97
C ALA A 106 29.08 12.34 -55.24
N SER A 107 28.09 13.22 -55.10
CA SER A 107 27.51 13.99 -56.21
C SER A 107 28.36 15.16 -56.71
N LYS A 108 29.43 15.54 -55.98
CA LYS A 108 30.38 16.58 -56.38
C LYS A 108 31.63 16.04 -57.07
N GLU A 109 31.86 14.73 -57.01
CA GLU A 109 33.00 14.06 -57.67
C GLU A 109 32.62 13.42 -59.03
N SER A 110 31.35 13.49 -59.44
CA SER A 110 30.85 13.05 -60.77
C SER A 110 30.62 14.22 -61.71
#